data_AF-A0A8T0NJ10-F1
#
_entry.id   AF-A0A8T0NJ10-F1
#
_cell.length_a   1.000
_cell.length_b   1.000
_cell.length_c   1.000
_cell.angle_alpha   90.00
_cell.angle_beta   90.00
_cell.angle_gamma   90.00
#
_symmetry.space_group_name_H-M   'P 1'
#
loop_
_entity.id
_entity.type
_entity.pdbx_description
1 polymer ?
#
loop_
_entity_poly.entity_id
_entity_poly.type
_entity_poly.pdbx_seq_one_letter_code
_entity_poly.pdbx_strand_id
1 'polypeptide(L)'
;IFSTKLSLPKFIAISKLLTPDQKRLVDSMGFSYLLDLCCESVPRGISIWLAKHFDVKSRTLILPNGSRIVITPLFVHRVLGIPIGGKAVSKRCEDSVKSWICQETKCKGSNPTINELKALFTPQLSGGKFKVVFTLFALSSFYGCASPDYYSAIALPDEINGYDWCSAVLDKITQSIEFYQKTQASSSSATLGGGLIYFELLDVPITRDYQHISLLKFWSTDMIKAFETLDAEDDEHSVFGRLPLKDLSKTIFWESTVDDSMLSKSTRIKDMQQQHFLIVTLHMQNKAFSTKQICWRPR
;
A
#
# COMPACT_ATOMS: atom_id res chain seq x y z
N ILE A 1 2.92 -25.09 4.18
CA ILE A 1 1.63 -24.53 4.66
C ILE A 1 1.70 -22.99 4.62
N PHE A 2 1.22 -22.33 3.57
CA PHE A 2 1.14 -20.84 3.50
C PHE A 2 0.65 -20.28 4.83
N SER A 3 1.51 -19.52 5.51
CA SER A 3 1.18 -18.92 6.80
C SER A 3 0.68 -17.52 6.52
N THR A 4 -0.61 -17.29 6.72
CA THR A 4 -1.28 -15.98 6.62
C THR A 4 -0.96 -15.09 7.82
N LYS A 5 0.26 -15.14 8.37
CA LYS A 5 0.71 -14.27 9.47
C LYS A 5 0.98 -12.84 8.97
N LEU A 6 0.15 -12.33 8.07
CA LEU A 6 0.02 -10.90 7.88
C LEU A 6 -0.37 -10.32 9.24
N SER A 7 0.28 -9.24 9.63
CA SER A 7 -0.01 -8.58 10.90
C SER A 7 -1.00 -7.43 10.67
N LEU A 8 -1.98 -7.64 9.79
CA LEU A 8 -3.02 -6.67 9.47
C LEU A 8 -3.75 -6.16 10.73
N PRO A 9 -4.11 -7.01 11.72
CA PRO A 9 -4.74 -6.51 12.95
C PRO A 9 -3.83 -5.56 13.74
N LYS A 10 -2.50 -5.83 13.76
CA LYS A 10 -1.54 -4.93 14.40
C LYS A 10 -1.42 -3.62 13.63
N PHE A 11 -1.45 -3.68 12.31
CA PHE A 11 -1.42 -2.50 11.45
C PHE A 11 -2.66 -1.62 11.67
N ILE A 12 -3.85 -2.20 11.65
CA ILE A 12 -5.12 -1.52 11.91
C ILE A 12 -5.13 -0.89 13.31
N ALA A 13 -4.61 -1.59 14.31
CA ALA A 13 -4.52 -1.03 15.67
C ALA A 13 -3.62 0.23 15.70
N ILE A 14 -2.48 0.20 15.02
CA ILE A 14 -1.57 1.35 14.97
C ILE A 14 -2.14 2.49 14.11
N SER A 15 -2.77 2.20 12.96
CA SER A 15 -3.34 3.23 12.08
C SER A 15 -4.39 4.08 12.79
N LYS A 16 -5.19 3.46 13.68
CA LYS A 16 -6.17 4.13 14.55
C LYS A 16 -5.54 5.04 15.61
N LEU A 17 -4.31 4.75 16.05
CA LEU A 17 -3.60 5.49 17.08
C LEU A 17 -2.73 6.64 16.54
N LEU A 18 -2.53 6.73 15.22
CA LEU A 18 -1.71 7.77 14.63
C LEU A 18 -2.30 9.16 14.86
N THR A 19 -1.44 10.11 15.25
CA THR A 19 -1.82 11.51 15.37
C THR A 19 -2.11 12.13 14.00
N PRO A 20 -2.83 13.26 13.92
CA PRO A 20 -3.05 13.97 12.65
C PRO A 20 -1.73 14.27 11.91
N ASP A 21 -0.68 14.65 12.64
CA ASP A 21 0.63 14.95 12.06
C ASP A 21 1.31 13.71 11.49
N GLN A 22 1.22 12.59 12.20
CA GLN A 22 1.71 11.29 11.70
C GLN A 22 0.95 10.87 10.45
N LYS A 23 -0.38 11.06 10.39
CA LYS A 23 -1.17 10.78 9.19
C LYS A 23 -0.76 11.66 8.01
N ARG A 24 -0.43 12.94 8.23
CA ARG A 24 0.14 13.82 7.19
C ARG A 24 1.49 13.31 6.68
N LEU A 25 2.33 12.74 7.56
CA LEU A 25 3.59 12.11 7.15
C LEU A 25 3.34 10.84 6.31
N VAL A 26 2.35 10.01 6.68
CA VAL A 26 1.94 8.85 5.87
C VAL A 26 1.49 9.27 4.48
N ASP A 27 0.68 10.32 4.39
CA ASP A 27 0.23 10.88 3.12
C ASP A 27 1.40 11.42 2.28
N SER A 28 2.37 12.11 2.90
CA SER A 28 3.56 12.61 2.19
C SER A 28 4.44 11.51 1.56
N MET A 29 4.37 10.29 2.10
CA MET A 29 5.05 9.10 1.55
C MET A 29 4.24 8.41 0.44
N GLY A 30 2.99 8.82 0.22
CA GLY A 30 2.06 8.18 -0.70
C GLY A 30 1.49 6.85 -0.18
N PHE A 31 1.37 6.69 1.15
CA PHE A 31 0.84 5.48 1.79
C PHE A 31 -0.50 5.71 2.50
N SER A 32 -1.18 6.83 2.25
CA SER A 32 -2.43 7.19 2.96
C SER A 32 -3.53 6.15 2.80
N TYR A 33 -3.62 5.48 1.65
CA TYR A 33 -4.63 4.45 1.38
C TYR A 33 -4.48 3.23 2.29
N LEU A 34 -3.26 2.93 2.77
CA LEU A 34 -3.05 1.83 3.70
C LEU A 34 -3.79 2.06 5.02
N LEU A 35 -4.00 3.31 5.43
CA LEU A 35 -4.67 3.64 6.70
C LEU A 35 -6.14 3.26 6.71
N ASP A 36 -6.74 3.08 5.54
CA ASP A 36 -8.14 2.69 5.36
C ASP A 36 -8.36 1.17 5.42
N LEU A 37 -7.30 0.38 5.62
CA LEU A 37 -7.39 -1.07 5.71
C LEU A 37 -8.46 -1.52 6.72
N CYS A 38 -9.47 -2.24 6.21
CA CYS A 38 -10.55 -2.83 7.02
C CYS A 38 -10.53 -4.36 7.05
N CYS A 39 -9.60 -4.99 6.32
CA CYS A 39 -9.39 -6.43 6.31
C CYS A 39 -8.38 -6.85 7.37
N GLU A 40 -8.78 -7.76 8.26
CA GLU A 40 -7.92 -8.32 9.29
C GLU A 40 -7.19 -9.61 8.86
N SER A 41 -7.73 -10.29 7.85
CA SER A 41 -7.18 -11.56 7.38
C SER A 41 -7.59 -11.86 5.94
N VAL A 42 -6.67 -12.45 5.19
CA VAL A 42 -6.95 -13.00 3.86
C VAL A 42 -7.19 -14.49 4.01
N PRO A 43 -8.27 -15.04 3.42
CA PRO A 43 -8.49 -16.46 3.45
C PRO A 43 -7.35 -17.25 2.79
N ARG A 44 -7.01 -18.37 3.41
CA ARG A 44 -5.87 -19.18 2.99
C ARG A 44 -6.14 -19.95 1.70
N GLY A 45 -7.38 -20.41 1.52
CA GLY A 45 -7.82 -21.17 0.34
C GLY A 45 -7.53 -20.42 -0.95
N ILE A 46 -8.08 -19.21 -1.06
CA ILE A 46 -7.89 -18.36 -2.25
C ILE A 46 -6.41 -18.04 -2.51
N SER A 47 -5.62 -17.78 -1.47
CA SER A 47 -4.19 -17.49 -1.62
C SER A 47 -3.43 -18.67 -2.25
N ILE A 48 -3.74 -19.90 -1.81
CA ILE A 48 -3.15 -21.13 -2.34
C ILE A 48 -3.64 -21.39 -3.77
N TRP A 49 -4.93 -21.24 -4.00
CA TRP A 49 -5.53 -21.47 -5.31
C TRP A 49 -4.96 -20.51 -6.37
N LEU A 50 -4.86 -19.22 -6.06
CA LEU A 50 -4.21 -18.24 -6.94
C LEU A 50 -2.75 -18.59 -7.20
N ALA A 51 -2.00 -19.01 -6.17
CA ALA A 51 -0.61 -19.42 -6.34
C ALA A 51 -0.46 -20.65 -7.26
N LYS A 52 -1.41 -21.58 -7.27
CA LYS A 52 -1.40 -22.74 -8.19
C LYS A 52 -1.68 -22.34 -9.64
N HIS A 53 -2.44 -21.26 -9.85
CA HIS A 53 -2.87 -20.78 -11.17
C HIS A 53 -2.01 -19.64 -11.72
N PHE A 54 -0.93 -19.27 -11.03
CA PHE A 54 -0.07 -18.16 -11.42
C PHE A 54 1.18 -18.63 -12.16
N ASP A 55 1.37 -18.18 -13.40
CA ASP A 55 2.62 -18.36 -14.13
C ASP A 55 3.65 -17.30 -13.70
N VAL A 56 4.67 -17.75 -12.97
CA VAL A 56 5.73 -16.91 -12.41
C VAL A 56 6.52 -16.17 -13.49
N LYS A 57 6.79 -16.82 -14.64
CA LYS A 57 7.66 -16.26 -15.69
C LYS A 57 7.03 -15.05 -16.36
N SER A 58 5.75 -15.15 -16.71
CA SER A 58 4.99 -14.08 -17.36
C SER A 58 4.22 -13.18 -16.40
N ARG A 59 4.23 -13.49 -15.10
CA ARG A 59 3.40 -12.83 -14.07
C ARG A 59 1.91 -12.87 -14.40
N THR A 60 1.45 -13.99 -14.97
CA THR A 60 0.09 -14.14 -15.47
C THR A 60 -0.73 -15.06 -14.59
N LEU A 61 -1.91 -14.62 -14.16
CA LEU A 61 -2.92 -15.50 -13.60
C LEU A 61 -3.66 -16.22 -14.73
N ILE A 62 -3.60 -17.55 -14.73
CA ILE A 62 -4.21 -18.43 -15.75
C ILE A 62 -5.34 -19.20 -15.07
N LEU A 63 -6.57 -18.76 -15.33
CA LEU A 63 -7.74 -19.29 -14.66
C LEU A 63 -8.29 -20.55 -15.37
N PRO A 64 -9.03 -21.44 -14.66
CA PRO A 64 -9.55 -22.68 -15.25
C PRO A 64 -10.43 -22.46 -16.50
N ASN A 65 -11.14 -21.34 -16.57
CA ASN A 65 -11.95 -20.95 -17.72
C ASN A 65 -11.14 -20.48 -18.94
N GLY A 66 -9.80 -20.55 -18.88
CA GLY A 66 -8.90 -20.13 -19.96
C GLY A 66 -8.52 -18.65 -19.95
N SER A 67 -9.08 -17.84 -19.04
CA SER A 67 -8.74 -16.41 -18.92
C SER A 67 -7.29 -16.22 -18.48
N ARG A 68 -6.62 -15.25 -19.09
CA ARG A 68 -5.20 -14.92 -18.82
C ARG A 68 -5.07 -13.46 -18.46
N ILE A 69 -4.57 -13.18 -17.25
CA ILE A 69 -4.49 -11.82 -16.73
C ILE A 69 -3.07 -11.54 -16.26
N VAL A 70 -2.37 -10.65 -16.97
CA VAL A 70 -1.01 -10.24 -16.60
C VAL A 70 -1.09 -9.27 -15.44
N ILE A 71 -0.49 -9.63 -14.31
CA ILE A 71 -0.46 -8.78 -13.12
C ILE A 71 0.71 -7.81 -13.23
N THR A 72 0.39 -6.53 -13.32
CA THR A 72 1.35 -5.42 -13.45
C THR A 72 1.47 -4.63 -12.14
N PRO A 73 2.51 -3.79 -11.98
CA PRO A 73 2.61 -2.87 -10.83
C PRO A 73 1.38 -1.96 -10.68
N LEU A 74 0.70 -1.63 -11.78
CA LEU A 74 -0.54 -0.84 -11.74
C LEU A 74 -1.65 -1.54 -10.95
N PHE A 75 -1.81 -2.86 -11.06
CA PHE A 75 -2.77 -3.60 -10.24
C PHE A 75 -2.49 -3.42 -8.75
N VAL A 76 -1.21 -3.50 -8.36
CA VAL A 76 -0.78 -3.32 -6.96
C VAL A 76 -1.10 -1.90 -6.49
N HIS A 77 -0.80 -0.89 -7.31
CA HIS A 77 -1.13 0.51 -7.00
C HIS A 77 -2.62 0.72 -6.84
N ARG A 78 -3.43 0.22 -7.77
CA ARG A 78 -4.89 0.40 -7.73
C ARG A 78 -5.46 -0.21 -6.45
N VAL A 79 -5.01 -1.41 -6.07
CA VAL A 79 -5.46 -2.10 -4.85
C VAL A 79 -4.95 -1.47 -3.55
N LEU A 80 -3.65 -1.22 -3.44
CA LEU A 80 -3.02 -0.83 -2.18
C LEU A 80 -2.81 0.68 -2.02
N GLY A 81 -2.89 1.44 -3.11
CA GLY A 81 -2.64 2.88 -3.15
C GLY A 81 -1.22 3.27 -2.77
N ILE A 82 -0.24 2.37 -2.94
CA ILE A 82 1.19 2.64 -2.69
C ILE A 82 1.86 3.24 -3.93
N PRO A 83 2.98 3.98 -3.84
CA PRO A 83 3.54 4.71 -4.96
C PRO A 83 4.05 3.80 -6.10
N ILE A 84 3.75 4.21 -7.33
CA ILE A 84 4.51 3.84 -8.54
C ILE A 84 5.45 5.02 -8.83
N GLY A 85 6.56 5.07 -8.12
CA GLY A 85 7.60 6.06 -8.37
C GLY A 85 8.43 5.76 -9.62
N GLY A 86 9.29 6.70 -10.01
CA GLY A 86 10.24 6.50 -11.11
C GLY A 86 11.56 5.85 -10.68
N LYS A 87 11.83 5.76 -9.37
CA LYS A 87 13.08 5.20 -8.84
C LYS A 87 12.90 3.73 -8.47
N ALA A 88 13.76 2.86 -8.99
CA ALA A 88 13.76 1.46 -8.59
C ALA A 88 14.19 1.31 -7.11
N VAL A 89 13.52 0.44 -6.37
CA VAL A 89 13.94 0.07 -5.00
C VAL A 89 15.14 -0.87 -5.09
N SER A 90 16.32 -0.39 -4.69
CA SER A 90 17.54 -1.20 -4.68
C SER A 90 17.44 -2.33 -3.66
N LYS A 91 17.59 -3.57 -4.14
CA LYS A 91 17.65 -4.78 -3.30
C LYS A 91 19.01 -4.96 -2.60
N ARG A 92 19.96 -4.04 -2.81
CA ARG A 92 21.26 -4.06 -2.14
C ARG A 92 21.26 -3.08 -0.99
N CYS A 93 21.68 -3.56 0.18
CA CYS A 93 21.85 -2.76 1.38
C CYS A 93 23.32 -2.78 1.80
N GLU A 94 23.88 -1.60 2.01
CA GLU A 94 25.19 -1.46 2.66
C GLU A 94 25.08 -1.77 4.16
N ASP A 95 26.15 -2.31 4.74
CA ASP A 95 26.17 -2.65 6.17
C ASP A 95 26.02 -1.42 7.08
N SER A 96 26.48 -0.26 6.60
CA SER A 96 26.29 1.05 7.25
C SER A 96 24.81 1.39 7.40
N VAL A 97 24.04 1.28 6.30
CA VAL A 97 22.60 1.55 6.25
C VAL A 97 21.84 0.54 7.11
N LYS A 98 22.21 -0.73 7.04
CA LYS A 98 21.62 -1.78 7.88
C LYS A 98 21.82 -1.50 9.36
N SER A 99 23.04 -1.15 9.75
CA SER A 99 23.38 -0.81 11.13
C SER A 99 22.61 0.41 11.62
N TRP A 100 22.48 1.43 10.79
CA TRP A 100 21.70 2.63 11.08
C TRP A 100 20.21 2.30 11.29
N ILE A 101 19.59 1.50 10.43
CA ILE A 101 18.19 1.07 10.62
C ILE A 101 18.03 0.26 11.92
N CYS A 102 18.95 -0.65 12.21
CA CYS A 102 18.90 -1.42 13.46
C CYS A 102 18.99 -0.51 14.70
N GLN A 103 19.83 0.52 14.66
CA GLN A 103 19.94 1.51 15.73
C GLN A 103 18.66 2.33 15.86
N GLU A 104 18.14 2.85 14.74
CA GLU A 104 16.92 3.66 14.73
C GLU A 104 15.70 2.89 15.23
N THR A 105 15.65 1.59 14.97
CA THR A 105 14.56 0.69 15.34
C THR A 105 14.76 -0.01 16.68
N LYS A 106 15.88 0.21 17.37
CA LYS A 106 16.27 -0.52 18.60
C LYS A 106 16.23 -2.04 18.40
N CYS A 107 16.59 -2.50 17.21
CA CYS A 107 16.57 -3.89 16.80
C CYS A 107 17.54 -4.71 17.67
N LYS A 108 17.05 -5.82 18.24
CA LYS A 108 17.88 -6.74 19.02
C LYS A 108 18.53 -7.84 18.19
N GLY A 109 18.00 -8.12 17.01
CA GLY A 109 18.48 -9.16 16.10
C GLY A 109 19.10 -8.59 14.82
N SER A 110 19.11 -9.41 13.77
CA SER A 110 19.65 -9.02 12.46
C SER A 110 18.75 -8.05 11.69
N ASN A 111 17.44 -8.06 11.95
CA ASN A 111 16.42 -7.21 11.34
C ASN A 111 15.30 -6.92 12.36
N PRO A 112 14.68 -5.73 12.34
CA PRO A 112 13.63 -5.39 13.29
C PRO A 112 12.40 -6.24 13.05
N THR A 113 11.88 -6.80 14.14
CA THR A 113 10.62 -7.55 14.15
C THR A 113 9.43 -6.59 14.11
N ILE A 114 8.28 -7.10 13.69
CA ILE A 114 7.05 -6.31 13.70
C ILE A 114 6.64 -5.82 15.10
N ASN A 115 7.00 -6.56 16.15
CA ASN A 115 6.72 -6.16 17.53
C ASN A 115 7.66 -5.04 18.01
N GLU A 116 8.94 -5.10 17.63
CA GLU A 116 9.88 -4.00 17.87
C GLU A 116 9.42 -2.73 17.16
N LEU A 117 9.04 -2.83 15.88
CA LEU A 117 8.50 -1.69 15.12
C LEU A 117 7.21 -1.13 15.75
N LYS A 118 6.28 -2.01 16.14
CA LYS A 118 5.03 -1.61 16.82
C LYS A 118 5.31 -0.82 18.11
N ALA A 119 6.31 -1.22 18.88
CA ALA A 119 6.64 -0.60 20.16
C ALA A 119 7.22 0.82 20.03
N LEU A 120 7.66 1.23 18.83
CA LEU A 120 8.21 2.56 18.57
C LEU A 120 7.14 3.62 18.33
N PHE A 121 5.90 3.23 18.01
CA PHE A 121 4.82 4.18 17.76
C PHE A 121 4.38 4.85 19.06
N THR A 122 4.76 6.12 19.21
CA THR A 122 4.32 7.02 20.26
C THR A 122 3.81 8.32 19.63
N PRO A 123 3.01 9.14 20.32
CA PRO A 123 2.60 10.45 19.78
C PRO A 123 3.76 11.39 19.45
N GLN A 124 4.93 11.18 20.05
CA GLN A 124 6.15 11.99 19.85
C GLN A 124 6.99 11.52 18.65
N LEU A 125 6.77 10.30 18.15
CA LEU A 125 7.47 9.78 16.97
C LEU A 125 7.08 10.63 15.75
N SER A 126 8.04 11.34 15.17
CA SER A 126 7.79 12.32 14.11
C SER A 126 8.95 12.39 13.10
N GLY A 127 8.80 13.22 12.07
CA GLY A 127 9.83 13.50 11.06
C GLY A 127 10.29 12.28 10.28
N GLY A 128 11.56 12.27 9.85
CA GLY A 128 12.14 11.19 9.07
C GLY A 128 12.16 9.84 9.78
N LYS A 129 12.35 9.84 11.12
CA LYS A 129 12.31 8.62 11.93
C LYS A 129 10.93 7.95 11.89
N PHE A 130 9.85 8.74 11.97
CA PHE A 130 8.49 8.21 11.79
C PHE A 130 8.33 7.57 10.41
N LYS A 131 8.77 8.24 9.35
CA LYS A 131 8.66 7.74 7.97
C LYS A 131 9.37 6.39 7.79
N VAL A 132 10.59 6.26 8.35
CA VAL A 132 11.38 5.02 8.36
C VAL A 132 10.63 3.90 9.09
N VAL A 133 10.22 4.14 10.33
CA VAL A 133 9.53 3.14 11.18
C VAL A 133 8.20 2.73 10.55
N PHE A 134 7.41 3.69 10.06
CA PHE A 134 6.13 3.42 9.42
C PHE A 134 6.29 2.57 8.16
N THR A 135 7.26 2.89 7.31
CA THR A 135 7.50 2.14 6.07
C THR A 135 7.92 0.71 6.38
N LEU A 136 8.87 0.49 7.30
CA LEU A 136 9.25 -0.84 7.74
C LEU A 136 8.06 -1.62 8.32
N PHE A 137 7.24 -0.95 9.12
CA PHE A 137 6.06 -1.56 9.75
C PHE A 137 4.99 -1.94 8.73
N ALA A 138 4.71 -1.07 7.74
CA ALA A 138 3.81 -1.34 6.63
C ALA A 138 4.33 -2.53 5.80
N LEU A 139 5.59 -2.51 5.39
CA LEU A 139 6.16 -3.59 4.58
C LEU A 139 6.12 -4.95 5.32
N SER A 140 6.43 -4.92 6.62
CA SER A 140 6.34 -6.11 7.48
C SER A 140 4.91 -6.63 7.64
N SER A 141 3.94 -5.72 7.72
CA SER A 141 2.53 -6.08 7.98
C SER A 141 1.84 -6.66 6.75
N PHE A 142 2.06 -6.07 5.58
CA PHE A 142 1.38 -6.43 4.32
C PHE A 142 2.13 -7.48 3.49
N TYR A 143 3.46 -7.55 3.62
CA TYR A 143 4.30 -8.41 2.76
C TYR A 143 5.18 -9.37 3.57
N GLY A 144 5.01 -9.39 4.90
CA GLY A 144 5.71 -10.31 5.79
C GLY A 144 7.22 -10.11 5.88
N CYS A 145 7.75 -8.95 5.44
CA CYS A 145 9.19 -8.72 5.32
C CYS A 145 9.62 -7.31 5.76
N ALA A 146 10.41 -7.22 6.84
CA ALA A 146 11.39 -6.15 7.05
C ALA A 146 12.73 -6.59 6.42
N SER A 147 12.74 -6.85 5.11
CA SER A 147 13.97 -7.30 4.45
C SER A 147 14.98 -6.14 4.34
N PRO A 148 16.29 -6.39 4.54
CA PRO A 148 17.35 -5.46 4.17
C PRO A 148 17.25 -4.95 2.74
N ASP A 149 16.64 -5.73 1.84
CA ASP A 149 16.44 -5.38 0.43
C ASP A 149 15.70 -4.05 0.19
N TYR A 150 15.11 -3.44 1.22
CA TYR A 150 14.40 -2.17 1.10
C TYR A 150 15.06 -1.02 1.87
N TYR A 151 16.08 -1.32 2.68
CA TYR A 151 16.63 -0.38 3.66
C TYR A 151 17.25 0.85 3.01
N SER A 152 17.93 0.69 1.88
CA SER A 152 18.54 1.79 1.15
C SER A 152 17.52 2.85 0.70
N ALA A 153 16.31 2.43 0.30
CA ALA A 153 15.23 3.34 -0.05
C ALA A 153 14.56 3.94 1.21
N ILE A 154 14.40 3.14 2.26
CA ILE A 154 13.76 3.57 3.51
C ILE A 154 14.62 4.58 4.27
N ALA A 155 15.94 4.47 4.20
CA ALA A 155 16.89 5.38 4.83
C ALA A 155 16.88 6.79 4.23
N LEU A 156 16.14 7.02 3.13
CA LEU A 156 15.93 8.31 2.50
C LEU A 156 14.45 8.74 2.70
N PRO A 157 14.06 9.16 3.91
CA PRO A 157 12.66 9.31 4.30
C PRO A 157 11.87 10.32 3.46
N ASP A 158 12.52 11.35 2.92
CA ASP A 158 11.85 12.36 2.10
C ASP A 158 11.70 11.94 0.63
N GLU A 159 12.36 10.86 0.23
CA GLU A 159 12.31 10.32 -1.13
C GLU A 159 11.41 9.09 -1.26
N ILE A 160 10.83 8.59 -0.16
CA ILE A 160 10.01 7.37 -0.14
C ILE A 160 8.93 7.38 -1.23
N ASN A 161 8.23 8.50 -1.43
CA ASN A 161 7.17 8.58 -2.46
C ASN A 161 7.67 8.47 -3.91
N GLY A 162 8.98 8.69 -4.15
CA GLY A 162 9.59 8.66 -5.47
C GLY A 162 10.01 7.27 -5.92
N TYR A 163 9.93 6.26 -5.05
CA TYR A 163 10.28 4.88 -5.36
C TYR A 163 9.09 4.06 -5.89
N ASP A 164 9.39 3.13 -6.79
CA ASP A 164 8.45 2.13 -7.29
C ASP A 164 8.25 0.98 -6.29
N TRP A 165 7.43 1.24 -5.28
CA TRP A 165 7.06 0.23 -4.29
C TRP A 165 6.15 -0.85 -4.89
N CYS A 166 5.38 -0.52 -5.92
CA CYS A 166 4.48 -1.46 -6.58
C CYS A 166 5.25 -2.60 -7.25
N SER A 167 6.30 -2.28 -8.01
CA SER A 167 7.19 -3.30 -8.59
C SER A 167 7.92 -4.11 -7.52
N ALA A 168 8.39 -3.47 -6.45
CA ALA A 168 9.06 -4.18 -5.35
C ALA A 168 8.12 -5.20 -4.67
N VAL A 169 6.86 -4.82 -4.44
CA VAL A 169 5.83 -5.69 -3.89
C VAL A 169 5.49 -6.83 -4.85
N LEU A 170 5.26 -6.53 -6.14
CA LEU A 170 4.95 -7.53 -7.15
C LEU A 170 6.08 -8.55 -7.31
N ASP A 171 7.33 -8.10 -7.32
CA ASP A 171 8.51 -8.97 -7.34
C ASP A 171 8.51 -9.92 -6.14
N LYS A 172 8.21 -9.38 -4.94
CA LYS A 172 8.19 -10.19 -3.72
C LYS A 172 7.07 -11.24 -3.73
N ILE A 173 5.89 -10.87 -4.21
CA ILE A 173 4.77 -11.79 -4.41
C ILE A 173 5.18 -12.92 -5.36
N THR A 174 5.75 -12.55 -6.50
CA THR A 174 6.19 -13.48 -7.54
C THR A 174 7.22 -14.48 -7.00
N GLN A 175 8.24 -14.00 -6.28
CA GLN A 175 9.25 -14.85 -5.62
C GLN A 175 8.63 -15.80 -4.58
N SER A 176 7.62 -15.34 -3.85
CA SER A 176 6.96 -16.12 -2.80
C SER A 176 6.07 -17.23 -3.37
N ILE A 177 5.42 -16.95 -4.50
CA ILE A 177 4.65 -17.93 -5.28
C ILE A 177 5.62 -18.95 -5.89
N GLU A 178 6.71 -18.50 -6.51
CA GLU A 178 7.71 -19.39 -7.11
C GLU A 178 8.30 -20.36 -6.08
N PHE A 179 8.67 -19.85 -4.90
CA PHE A 179 9.16 -20.68 -3.80
C PHE A 179 8.11 -21.71 -3.37
N TYR A 180 6.84 -21.30 -3.23
CA TYR A 180 5.76 -22.21 -2.89
C TYR A 180 5.57 -23.30 -3.96
N GLN A 181 5.52 -22.93 -5.25
CA GLN A 181 5.32 -23.89 -6.34
C GLN A 181 6.45 -24.94 -6.39
N LYS A 182 7.69 -24.52 -6.14
CA LYS A 182 8.87 -25.41 -6.13
C LYS A 182 8.93 -26.34 -4.93
N THR A 183 8.55 -25.86 -3.75
CA THR A 183 8.80 -26.58 -2.48
C THR A 183 7.56 -27.19 -1.86
N GLN A 184 6.36 -26.76 -2.28
CA GLN A 184 5.08 -26.97 -1.60
C GLN A 184 5.10 -26.56 -0.11
N ALA A 185 6.16 -25.88 0.32
CA ALA A 185 6.39 -25.46 1.69
C ALA A 185 5.69 -24.13 1.97
N SER A 186 5.53 -23.81 3.25
CA SER A 186 5.00 -22.52 3.70
C SER A 186 5.87 -21.38 3.16
N SER A 187 5.30 -20.43 2.42
CA SER A 187 5.88 -19.09 2.32
C SER A 187 5.06 -18.12 3.17
N SER A 188 5.74 -17.15 3.80
CA SER A 188 5.18 -16.18 4.75
C SER A 188 4.59 -14.93 4.06
N SER A 189 4.35 -15.00 2.76
CA SER A 189 4.03 -13.85 1.89
C SER A 189 2.77 -14.12 1.06
N ALA A 190 1.74 -14.69 1.70
CA ALA A 190 0.37 -14.60 1.15
C ALA A 190 -0.03 -13.13 1.18
N THR A 191 -0.09 -12.48 0.03
CA THR A 191 -0.38 -11.04 -0.01
C THR A 191 -1.87 -10.80 -0.16
N LEU A 192 -2.38 -9.92 0.70
CA LEU A 192 -3.68 -9.26 0.56
C LEU A 192 -3.92 -8.78 -0.88
N GLY A 193 -2.87 -8.27 -1.54
CA GLY A 193 -2.94 -7.82 -2.94
C GLY A 193 -3.47 -8.87 -3.91
N GLY A 194 -3.01 -10.12 -3.86
CA GLY A 194 -3.43 -11.15 -4.83
C GLY A 194 -4.92 -11.50 -4.75
N GLY A 195 -5.43 -11.73 -3.54
CA GLY A 195 -6.85 -12.03 -3.32
C GLY A 195 -7.75 -10.86 -3.69
N LEU A 196 -7.37 -9.63 -3.30
CA LEU A 196 -8.15 -8.44 -3.65
C LEU A 196 -8.16 -8.17 -5.16
N ILE A 197 -7.03 -8.35 -5.85
CA ILE A 197 -6.98 -8.24 -7.31
C ILE A 197 -7.97 -9.23 -7.95
N TYR A 198 -7.97 -10.48 -7.51
CA TYR A 198 -8.88 -11.50 -8.02
C TYR A 198 -10.36 -11.13 -7.78
N PHE A 199 -10.73 -10.78 -6.55
CA PHE A 199 -12.11 -10.42 -6.25
C PHE A 199 -12.60 -9.16 -6.98
N GLU A 200 -11.69 -8.23 -7.26
CA GLU A 200 -12.02 -7.07 -8.09
C GLU A 200 -12.36 -7.44 -9.54
N LEU A 201 -11.76 -8.51 -10.06
CA LEU A 201 -12.02 -9.02 -11.40
C LEU A 201 -13.34 -9.80 -11.51
N LEU A 202 -13.91 -10.27 -10.40
CA LEU A 202 -15.18 -11.02 -10.41
C LEU A 202 -16.36 -10.12 -10.78
N ASP A 203 -17.23 -10.60 -11.68
CA ASP A 203 -18.48 -9.96 -12.06
C ASP A 203 -19.59 -10.37 -11.10
N VAL A 204 -19.75 -9.56 -10.06
CA VAL A 204 -20.80 -9.70 -9.06
C VAL A 204 -21.81 -8.56 -9.21
N PRO A 205 -23.11 -8.82 -8.94
CA PRO A 205 -24.17 -7.82 -8.97
C PRO A 205 -24.14 -6.92 -7.72
N ILE A 206 -22.93 -6.49 -7.29
CA ILE A 206 -22.72 -5.57 -6.20
C ILE A 206 -22.18 -4.28 -6.82
N THR A 207 -22.97 -3.20 -6.74
CA THR A 207 -22.51 -1.86 -7.10
C THR A 207 -21.39 -1.44 -6.18
N ARG A 208 -20.20 -1.25 -6.75
CA ARG A 208 -19.00 -0.80 -6.03
C ARG A 208 -18.81 0.68 -6.34
N ASP A 209 -19.21 1.56 -5.42
CA ASP A 209 -19.01 2.99 -5.57
C ASP A 209 -17.63 3.39 -5.04
N TYR A 210 -16.68 3.51 -5.97
CA TYR A 210 -15.30 3.90 -5.66
C TYR A 210 -15.04 5.39 -5.82
N GLN A 211 -16.05 6.21 -6.12
CA GLN A 211 -15.80 7.59 -6.56
C GLN A 211 -14.99 8.41 -5.55
N HIS A 212 -15.00 8.03 -4.26
CA HIS A 212 -14.31 8.76 -3.19
C HIS A 212 -13.65 7.88 -2.09
N ILE A 213 -13.49 6.57 -2.31
CA ILE A 213 -13.08 5.63 -1.26
C ILE A 213 -11.89 4.78 -1.72
N SER A 214 -10.86 4.64 -0.89
CA SER A 214 -9.79 3.67 -1.15
C SER A 214 -10.35 2.24 -1.14
N LEU A 215 -9.88 1.38 -2.04
CA LEU A 215 -10.37 -0.01 -2.14
C LEU A 215 -10.21 -0.76 -0.82
N LEU A 216 -9.16 -0.48 -0.08
CA LEU A 216 -8.88 -1.10 1.22
C LEU A 216 -9.96 -0.83 2.27
N LYS A 217 -10.74 0.25 2.12
CA LYS A 217 -11.89 0.54 2.98
C LYS A 217 -13.10 -0.32 2.65
N PHE A 218 -13.32 -0.62 1.35
CA PHE A 218 -14.42 -1.46 0.89
C PHE A 218 -14.21 -2.92 1.28
N TRP A 219 -12.97 -3.40 1.16
CA TRP A 219 -12.61 -4.79 1.45
C TRP A 219 -12.45 -5.05 2.95
N SER A 220 -13.58 -5.15 3.65
CA SER A 220 -13.62 -5.68 5.03
C SER A 220 -13.42 -7.20 5.05
N THR A 221 -13.12 -7.75 6.23
CA THR A 221 -13.04 -9.20 6.44
C THR A 221 -14.34 -9.92 6.02
N ASP A 222 -15.51 -9.32 6.29
CA ASP A 222 -16.80 -9.92 5.96
C ASP A 222 -17.07 -9.89 4.45
N MET A 223 -16.70 -8.78 3.78
CA MET A 223 -16.81 -8.70 2.32
C MET A 223 -15.91 -9.73 1.64
N ILE A 224 -14.69 -9.91 2.12
CA ILE A 224 -13.76 -10.92 1.59
C ILE A 224 -14.34 -12.33 1.76
N LYS A 225 -14.88 -12.65 2.94
CA LYS A 225 -15.53 -13.96 3.18
C LYS A 225 -16.76 -14.17 2.31
N ALA A 226 -17.58 -13.14 2.13
CA ALA A 226 -18.76 -13.23 1.26
C ALA A 226 -18.36 -13.56 -0.18
N PHE A 227 -17.34 -12.88 -0.71
CA PHE A 227 -16.81 -13.17 -2.05
C PHE A 227 -16.17 -14.55 -2.15
N GLU A 228 -15.43 -14.97 -1.11
CA GLU A 228 -14.85 -16.30 -1.03
C GLU A 228 -15.93 -17.38 -1.12
N THR A 229 -17.01 -17.27 -0.33
CA THR A 229 -18.11 -18.23 -0.33
C THR A 229 -18.91 -18.21 -1.64
N LEU A 230 -19.12 -17.03 -2.24
CA LEU A 230 -19.84 -16.93 -3.50
C LEU A 230 -19.08 -17.56 -4.66
N ASP A 231 -17.75 -17.42 -4.68
CA ASP A 231 -16.90 -17.89 -5.77
C ASP A 231 -16.34 -19.31 -5.58
N ALA A 232 -16.34 -19.82 -4.35
CA ALA A 232 -15.88 -21.18 -4.06
C ALA A 232 -16.71 -22.21 -4.83
N GLU A 233 -16.06 -23.20 -5.43
CA GLU A 233 -16.72 -24.31 -6.12
C GLU A 233 -17.01 -25.49 -5.17
N ASP A 234 -16.28 -25.56 -4.07
CA ASP A 234 -16.33 -26.63 -3.06
C ASP A 234 -16.56 -26.09 -1.63
N ASP A 235 -17.08 -26.94 -0.75
CA ASP A 235 -17.35 -26.58 0.65
C ASP A 235 -16.06 -26.31 1.45
N GLU A 236 -14.94 -26.91 1.03
CA GLU A 236 -13.62 -26.68 1.65
C GLU A 236 -12.98 -25.34 1.26
N HIS A 237 -13.59 -24.58 0.34
CA HIS A 237 -13.08 -23.31 -0.18
C HIS A 237 -11.64 -23.46 -0.69
N SER A 238 -11.38 -24.55 -1.41
CA SER A 238 -10.07 -24.90 -1.97
C SER A 238 -10.00 -24.69 -3.48
N VAL A 239 -11.16 -24.62 -4.14
CA VAL A 239 -11.34 -24.37 -5.57
C VAL A 239 -12.24 -23.16 -5.76
N PHE A 240 -11.85 -22.28 -6.69
CA PHE A 240 -12.51 -21.02 -6.99
C PHE A 240 -12.74 -20.88 -8.50
N GLY A 241 -13.51 -19.88 -8.93
CA GLY A 241 -13.83 -19.64 -10.34
C GLY A 241 -15.29 -19.88 -10.72
N ARG A 242 -16.19 -20.03 -9.74
CA ARG A 242 -17.64 -20.19 -9.98
C ARG A 242 -18.23 -18.94 -10.67
N LEU A 243 -17.74 -17.75 -10.32
CA LEU A 243 -18.28 -16.50 -10.84
C LEU A 243 -17.60 -16.08 -12.16
N PRO A 244 -18.36 -15.45 -13.08
CA PRO A 244 -17.77 -14.89 -14.29
C PRO A 244 -16.83 -13.73 -13.97
N LEU A 245 -15.92 -13.42 -14.90
CA LEU A 245 -15.03 -12.28 -14.80
C LEU A 245 -15.64 -11.07 -15.52
N LYS A 246 -15.39 -9.88 -14.97
CA LYS A 246 -15.66 -8.62 -15.67
C LYS A 246 -14.73 -8.49 -16.87
N ASP A 247 -15.23 -7.83 -17.90
CA ASP A 247 -14.37 -7.27 -18.94
C ASP A 247 -13.35 -6.32 -18.26
N LEU A 248 -12.06 -6.50 -18.54
CA LEU A 248 -11.00 -5.68 -17.94
C LEU A 248 -11.24 -4.19 -18.13
N SER A 249 -11.81 -3.76 -19.26
CA SER A 249 -12.15 -2.36 -19.55
C SER A 249 -13.18 -1.75 -18.60
N LYS A 250 -13.95 -2.60 -17.90
CA LYS A 250 -14.95 -2.21 -16.90
C LYS A 250 -14.41 -2.30 -15.47
N THR A 251 -13.13 -2.60 -15.31
CA THR A 251 -12.48 -2.70 -14.00
C THR A 251 -11.59 -1.48 -13.73
N ILE A 252 -11.26 -1.29 -12.46
CA ILE A 252 -10.27 -0.31 -11.97
C ILE A 252 -8.85 -0.54 -12.53
N PHE A 253 -8.61 -1.69 -13.17
CA PHE A 253 -7.32 -2.06 -13.74
C PHE A 253 -7.20 -1.68 -15.21
N TRP A 254 -8.28 -1.19 -15.82
CA TRP A 254 -8.23 -0.67 -17.17
C TRP A 254 -7.31 0.55 -17.25
N GLU A 255 -6.28 0.43 -18.07
CA GLU A 255 -5.44 1.55 -18.45
C GLU A 255 -6.07 2.21 -19.68
N SER A 256 -7.09 3.06 -19.47
CA SER A 256 -7.53 3.92 -20.56
C SER A 256 -6.34 4.79 -20.96
N THR A 257 -6.06 4.93 -22.25
CA THR A 257 -5.05 5.83 -22.85
C THR A 257 -5.25 7.33 -22.53
N VAL A 258 -6.02 7.64 -21.49
CA VAL A 258 -6.38 8.96 -21.00
C VAL A 258 -6.23 8.97 -19.48
N ASP A 259 -4.99 8.91 -18.95
CA ASP A 259 -4.78 9.40 -17.58
C ASP A 259 -3.36 9.91 -17.24
N ASP A 260 -2.73 10.65 -18.17
CA ASP A 260 -1.73 11.66 -17.81
C ASP A 260 -2.33 12.78 -16.92
N SER A 261 -3.66 12.82 -16.78
CA SER A 261 -4.38 13.78 -15.94
C SER A 261 -4.23 13.50 -14.44
N MET A 262 -4.12 12.24 -14.01
CA MET A 262 -3.90 11.89 -12.60
C MET A 262 -2.43 12.02 -12.18
N LEU A 263 -1.50 11.76 -13.10
CA LEU A 263 -0.07 12.05 -12.89
C LEU A 263 0.21 13.56 -12.83
N SER A 264 -0.52 14.39 -13.58
CA SER A 264 -0.41 15.85 -13.53
C SER A 264 -1.21 16.53 -12.40
N LYS A 265 -2.22 15.86 -11.82
CA LYS A 265 -2.96 16.39 -10.65
C LYS A 265 -2.11 16.43 -9.38
N SER A 266 -1.18 15.50 -9.19
CA SER A 266 -0.20 15.56 -8.09
C SER A 266 0.70 16.80 -8.19
N THR A 267 1.01 17.24 -9.40
CA THR A 267 1.79 18.46 -9.67
C THR A 267 0.94 19.73 -9.53
N ARG A 268 -0.31 19.73 -10.00
CA ARG A 268 -1.23 20.89 -9.86
C ARG A 268 -1.71 21.17 -8.45
N ILE A 269 -1.88 20.15 -7.61
CA ILE A 269 -2.31 20.37 -6.21
C ILE A 269 -1.21 21.09 -5.43
N LYS A 270 0.06 20.82 -5.73
CA LYS A 270 1.20 21.56 -5.16
C LYS A 270 1.23 23.01 -5.64
N ASP A 271 0.98 23.26 -6.93
CA ASP A 271 0.92 24.63 -7.47
C ASP A 271 -0.28 25.43 -6.94
N MET A 272 -1.46 24.80 -6.76
CA MET A 272 -2.64 25.45 -6.19
C MET A 272 -2.47 25.75 -4.69
N GLN A 273 -1.82 24.87 -3.92
CA GLN A 273 -1.50 25.14 -2.52
C GLN A 273 -0.45 26.24 -2.37
N GLN A 274 0.52 26.31 -3.29
CA GLN A 274 1.55 27.34 -3.29
C GLN A 274 1.02 28.71 -3.73
N GLN A 275 0.11 28.76 -4.71
CA GLN A 275 -0.61 29.98 -5.08
C GLN A 275 -1.56 30.46 -3.97
N HIS A 276 -2.26 29.54 -3.28
CA HIS A 276 -3.13 29.92 -2.16
C HIS A 276 -2.30 30.44 -0.97
N PHE A 277 -1.12 29.85 -0.69
CA PHE A 277 -0.19 30.35 0.32
C PHE A 277 0.37 31.74 -0.03
N LEU A 278 0.72 31.99 -1.29
CA LEU A 278 1.16 33.31 -1.78
C LEU A 278 0.06 34.37 -1.67
N ILE A 279 -1.18 34.04 -2.04
CA ILE A 279 -2.34 34.95 -1.95
C ILE A 279 -2.65 35.27 -0.49
N VAL A 280 -2.64 34.27 0.40
CA VAL A 280 -2.88 34.48 1.84
C VAL A 280 -1.75 35.31 2.48
N THR A 281 -0.50 35.09 2.07
CA THR A 281 0.66 35.86 2.57
C THR A 281 0.62 37.31 2.11
N LEU A 282 0.27 37.57 0.83
CA LEU A 282 0.06 38.92 0.29
C LEU A 282 -1.12 39.64 0.98
N HIS A 283 -2.20 38.92 1.27
CA HIS A 283 -3.37 39.48 1.95
C HIS A 283 -3.08 39.80 3.43
N MET A 284 -2.27 38.98 4.11
CA MET A 284 -1.78 39.23 5.48
C MET A 284 -0.80 40.42 5.53
N GLN A 285 0.09 40.56 4.55
CA GLN A 285 1.01 41.70 4.46
C GLN A 285 0.28 43.02 4.16
N ASN A 286 -0.73 43.01 3.29
CA ASN A 286 -1.56 44.19 3.01
C ASN A 286 -2.43 44.60 4.21
N LYS A 287 -2.97 43.64 4.98
CA LYS A 287 -3.67 43.96 6.24
C LYS A 287 -2.71 44.56 7.27
N ALA A 288 -1.49 44.05 7.41
CA ALA A 288 -0.49 44.60 8.33
C ALA A 288 -0.03 46.03 7.98
N PHE A 289 -0.06 46.42 6.69
CA PHE A 289 0.18 47.79 6.25
C PHE A 289 -1.02 48.72 6.54
N SER A 290 -2.25 48.22 6.37
CA SER A 290 -3.48 48.98 6.68
C SER A 290 -3.66 49.26 8.18
N THR A 291 -3.29 48.32 9.07
CA THR A 291 -3.40 48.53 10.52
C THR A 291 -2.33 49.47 11.09
N LYS A 292 -1.27 49.81 10.34
CA LYS A 292 -0.25 50.80 10.75
C LYS A 292 -0.62 52.24 10.40
N GLN A 293 -1.68 52.49 9.64
CA GLN A 293 -2.14 53.84 9.30
C GLN A 293 -3.25 54.41 10.21
N ILE A 294 -3.73 53.65 11.20
CA ILE A 294 -4.75 54.11 12.15
C ILE A 294 -4.11 54.29 13.54
N CYS A 295 -3.15 55.21 13.64
CA CYS A 295 -2.70 55.72 14.94
C CYS A 295 -1.98 57.08 14.79
N TRP A 296 -2.65 58.07 14.21
CA TRP A 296 -2.29 59.47 14.36
C TRP A 296 -3.58 60.31 14.42
N ARG A 297 -4.10 60.53 15.64
CA ARG A 297 -4.79 61.78 15.99
C ARG A 297 -3.72 62.69 16.60
N PRO A 298 -3.66 63.97 16.23
CA PRO A 298 -4.23 65.02 17.09
C PRO A 298 -4.77 66.20 16.26
N ARG A 299 -5.54 67.18 16.74
CA ARG A 299 -6.04 67.63 18.04
C ARG A 299 -7.25 68.51 17.75
#